data_AF-A0A0M9ZMK0-F1
#
_entry.id   AF-A0A0M9ZMK0-F1
#
_cell.length_a   1.000
_cell.length_b   1.000
_cell.length_c   1.000
_cell.angle_alpha   90.00
_cell.angle_beta   90.00
_cell.angle_gamma   90.00
#
_symmetry.space_group_name_H-M   'P 1'
#
loop_
_entity.id
_entity.type
_entity.pdbx_description
1 polymer ?
#
loop_
_entity_poly.entity_id
_entity_poly.type
_entity_poly.pdbx_seq_one_letter_code
_entity_poly.pdbx_strand_id
1 'polypeptide(L)'
;MSSEYAKQLGAKLRAIRTQQGLSLHGVEEKSQGRWKAVVVGSYERGDRAVTVQRLAELADFYGVPVQELLPGTTPGGAAEPPPKLVLDLERLATVPAEKAGPLQRYAATIQSQRGDYNGKVLSIRQDDLRTLAVIYDQSPSVLTEQLISWGVLDADARRAVAHEEG
;
A
#
# COMPACT_ATOMS: atom_id res chain seq x y z
N MET A 1 -22.19 17.55 4.38
CA MET A 1 -21.15 16.50 4.22
C MET A 1 -20.54 16.44 2.81
N SER A 2 -21.32 16.53 1.72
CA SER A 2 -20.77 16.50 0.33
C SER A 2 -19.83 17.68 -0.04
N SER A 3 -20.03 18.88 0.53
CA SER A 3 -19.23 20.06 0.18
C SER A 3 -17.80 20.02 0.75
N GLU A 4 -17.62 19.50 1.97
CA GLU A 4 -16.32 19.43 2.63
C GLU A 4 -15.40 18.40 1.95
N TYR A 5 -15.97 17.25 1.58
CA TYR A 5 -15.26 16.23 0.80
C TYR A 5 -14.80 16.77 -0.57
N ALA A 6 -15.67 17.50 -1.27
CA ALA A 6 -15.33 18.11 -2.55
C ALA A 6 -14.21 19.16 -2.44
N LYS A 7 -14.20 19.95 -1.35
CA LYS A 7 -13.12 20.91 -1.08
C LYS A 7 -11.79 20.22 -0.79
N GLN A 8 -11.79 19.17 0.02
CA GLN A 8 -10.57 18.40 0.33
C GLN A 8 -9.99 17.72 -0.92
N LEU A 9 -10.87 17.17 -1.76
CA LEU A 9 -10.48 16.58 -3.05
C LEU A 9 -9.89 17.66 -3.97
N GLY A 10 -10.56 18.80 -4.06
CA GLY A 10 -10.11 19.95 -4.85
C GLY A 10 -8.75 20.47 -4.39
N ALA A 11 -8.50 20.50 -3.07
CA ALA A 11 -7.22 20.88 -2.50
C ALA A 11 -6.10 19.90 -2.89
N LYS A 12 -6.37 18.59 -2.90
CA LYS A 12 -5.42 17.56 -3.38
C LYS A 12 -5.10 17.70 -4.86
N LEU A 13 -6.12 17.89 -5.71
CA LEU A 13 -5.94 18.18 -7.13
C LEU A 13 -5.04 19.40 -7.35
N ARG A 14 -5.29 20.48 -6.61
CA ARG A 14 -4.46 21.70 -6.67
C ARG A 14 -3.02 21.42 -6.27
N ALA A 15 -2.81 20.70 -5.16
CA ALA A 15 -1.48 20.39 -4.64
C ALA A 15 -0.62 19.66 -5.69
N ILE A 16 -1.16 18.59 -6.30
CA ILE A 16 -0.48 17.82 -7.35
C ILE A 16 -0.16 18.70 -8.56
N ARG A 17 -1.13 19.50 -9.02
CA ARG A 17 -0.88 20.44 -10.13
C ARG A 17 0.26 21.40 -9.82
N THR A 18 0.26 22.00 -8.63
CA THR A 18 1.29 22.97 -8.21
C THR A 18 2.65 22.32 -7.99
N GLN A 19 2.70 21.10 -7.47
CA GLN A 19 3.93 20.33 -7.30
C GLN A 19 4.61 20.04 -8.64
N GLN A 20 3.83 19.83 -9.70
CA GLN A 20 4.32 19.66 -11.07
C GLN A 20 4.64 21.00 -11.77
N GLY A 21 4.54 22.14 -11.08
CA GLY A 21 4.83 23.46 -11.64
C GLY A 21 3.82 23.94 -12.69
N LEU A 22 2.64 23.31 -12.78
CA LEU A 22 1.64 23.67 -13.79
C LEU A 22 0.71 24.78 -13.27
N SER A 23 0.50 25.82 -14.08
CA SER A 23 -0.61 26.76 -13.88
C SER A 23 -1.91 26.15 -14.39
N LEU A 24 -3.08 26.71 -14.03
CA LEU A 24 -4.36 26.25 -14.61
C LEU A 24 -4.38 26.39 -16.14
N HIS A 25 -3.76 27.45 -16.66
CA HIS A 25 -3.60 27.64 -18.11
C HIS A 25 -2.62 26.60 -18.69
N GLY A 26 -1.51 26.33 -18.01
CA GLY A 26 -0.54 25.31 -18.42
C GLY A 26 -1.14 23.90 -18.45
N VAL A 27 -2.12 23.59 -17.58
CA VAL A 27 -2.91 22.34 -17.67
C VAL A 27 -3.73 22.30 -18.95
N GLU A 28 -4.37 23.40 -19.34
CA GLU A 28 -5.14 23.48 -20.58
C GLU A 28 -4.24 23.32 -21.81
N GLU A 29 -3.10 23.99 -21.84
CA GLU A 29 -2.12 23.88 -22.93
C GLU A 29 -1.54 22.46 -23.02
N LYS A 30 -1.04 21.90 -21.91
CA LYS A 30 -0.46 20.55 -21.85
C LYS A 30 -1.47 19.47 -22.22
N SER A 31 -2.75 19.67 -21.94
CA SER A 31 -3.83 18.75 -22.29
C SER A 31 -4.45 19.00 -23.66
N GLN A 32 -3.92 19.94 -24.44
CA GLN A 32 -4.45 20.36 -25.75
C GLN A 32 -5.94 20.74 -25.69
N GLY A 33 -6.34 21.45 -24.63
CA GLY A 33 -7.69 21.92 -24.43
C GLY A 33 -8.67 20.89 -23.87
N ARG A 34 -8.25 19.63 -23.64
CA ARG A 34 -9.09 18.62 -22.97
C ARG A 34 -9.48 19.04 -21.57
N TRP A 35 -8.55 19.64 -20.82
CA TRP A 35 -8.78 20.16 -19.47
C TRP A 35 -8.83 21.68 -19.48
N LYS A 36 -10.04 22.24 -19.62
CA LYS A 36 -10.24 23.69 -19.55
C LYS A 36 -9.84 24.25 -18.19
N ALA A 37 -9.05 25.33 -18.17
CA ALA A 37 -8.53 25.96 -16.96
C ALA A 37 -9.64 26.32 -15.97
N VAL A 38 -10.76 26.85 -16.47
CA VAL A 38 -11.94 27.20 -15.68
C VAL A 38 -12.57 25.97 -15.01
N VAL A 39 -12.63 24.85 -15.72
CA VAL A 39 -13.23 23.60 -15.22
C VAL A 39 -12.36 23.01 -14.12
N VAL A 40 -11.05 22.88 -14.36
CA VAL A 40 -10.11 22.38 -13.34
C VAL A 40 -10.12 23.30 -12.11
N GLY A 41 -10.14 24.61 -12.31
CA GLY A 41 -10.25 25.58 -11.22
C GLY A 41 -11.52 25.41 -10.37
N SER A 42 -12.65 25.08 -11.00
CA SER A 42 -13.91 24.80 -10.28
C SER A 42 -13.85 23.51 -9.45
N TYR A 43 -13.15 22.49 -9.94
CA TYR A 43 -12.88 21.27 -9.16
C TYR A 43 -11.96 21.56 -7.97
N GLU A 44 -10.89 22.31 -8.20
CA GLU A 44 -9.92 22.64 -7.14
C GLU A 44 -10.50 23.46 -5.99
N ARG A 45 -11.52 24.29 -6.26
CA ARG A 45 -12.22 25.05 -5.21
C ARG A 45 -13.36 24.26 -4.57
N GLY A 46 -13.75 23.13 -5.15
CA GLY A 46 -14.93 22.37 -4.74
C GLY A 46 -16.25 23.04 -5.14
N ASP A 47 -16.22 24.03 -6.03
CA ASP A 47 -17.43 24.70 -6.56
C ASP A 47 -18.23 23.75 -7.46
N ARG A 48 -17.54 22.80 -8.09
CA ARG A 48 -18.13 21.79 -8.97
C ARG A 48 -17.74 20.40 -8.49
N ALA A 49 -18.73 19.50 -8.39
CA ALA A 49 -18.47 18.09 -8.15
C ALA A 49 -17.72 17.47 -9.34
N VAL A 50 -16.72 16.65 -9.03
CA VAL A 50 -16.00 15.83 -10.00
C VAL A 50 -16.60 14.43 -10.02
N THR A 51 -16.83 13.87 -11.21
CA THR A 51 -17.27 12.47 -11.32
C THR A 51 -16.07 11.54 -11.13
N VAL A 52 -16.32 10.30 -10.72
CA VAL A 52 -15.27 9.28 -10.55
C VAL A 52 -14.46 9.10 -11.85
N GLN A 53 -15.14 9.05 -13.00
CA GLN A 53 -14.47 8.96 -14.30
C GLN A 53 -13.53 10.15 -14.56
N ARG A 54 -14.00 11.39 -14.31
CA ARG A 54 -13.16 12.58 -14.52
C ARG A 54 -11.98 12.63 -13.56
N LEU A 55 -12.17 12.15 -12.34
CA LEU A 55 -11.10 12.03 -11.36
C LEU A 55 -10.01 11.05 -11.84
N ALA A 56 -10.41 9.89 -12.37
CA ALA A 56 -9.47 8.92 -12.94
C ALA A 56 -8.70 9.51 -14.14
N GLU A 57 -9.40 10.17 -15.07
CA GLU A 57 -8.75 10.82 -16.21
C GLU A 57 -7.78 11.94 -15.78
N LEU A 58 -8.07 12.67 -14.69
CA LEU A 58 -7.16 13.67 -14.12
C LEU A 58 -5.94 13.01 -13.47
N ALA A 59 -6.14 11.89 -12.76
CA ALA A 59 -5.07 11.11 -12.15
C ALA A 59 -4.09 10.61 -13.22
N ASP A 60 -4.62 10.05 -14.31
CA ASP A 60 -3.83 9.60 -15.47
C ASP A 60 -3.08 10.77 -16.13
N PHE A 61 -3.74 11.92 -16.31
CA PHE A 61 -3.11 13.12 -16.87
C PHE A 61 -1.95 13.64 -16.00
N TYR A 62 -2.08 13.58 -14.68
CA TYR A 62 -1.02 13.96 -13.75
C TYR A 62 -0.02 12.83 -13.47
N GLY A 63 -0.26 11.60 -13.93
CA GLY A 63 0.61 10.45 -13.70
C GLY A 63 0.66 10.00 -12.23
N VAL A 64 -0.45 10.14 -11.50
CA VAL A 64 -0.56 9.75 -10.08
C VAL A 64 -1.67 8.71 -9.88
N PRO A 65 -1.58 7.83 -8.87
CA PRO A 65 -2.69 6.95 -8.50
C PRO A 65 -3.94 7.75 -8.12
N VAL A 66 -5.14 7.30 -8.54
CA VAL A 66 -6.40 8.01 -8.25
C VAL A 66 -6.66 8.17 -6.74
N GLN A 67 -6.12 7.27 -5.92
CA GLN A 67 -6.20 7.31 -4.46
C GLN A 67 -5.52 8.55 -3.88
N GLU A 68 -4.49 9.10 -4.53
CA GLU A 68 -3.80 10.33 -4.10
C GLU A 68 -4.74 11.55 -4.15
N LEU A 69 -5.77 11.51 -5.01
CA LEU A 69 -6.75 12.57 -5.18
C LEU A 69 -7.91 12.49 -4.17
N LEU A 70 -8.08 11.36 -3.49
CA LEU A 70 -9.21 11.17 -2.58
C LEU A 70 -8.95 11.81 -1.20
N PRO A 71 -9.93 12.48 -0.59
CA PRO A 71 -9.89 12.90 0.82
C PRO A 71 -9.73 11.71 1.76
N GLY A 72 -9.00 11.90 2.87
CA GLY A 72 -8.76 10.85 3.87
C GLY A 72 -7.66 9.85 3.48
N THR A 73 -7.13 9.91 2.25
CA THR A 73 -5.81 9.36 1.96
C THR A 73 -4.80 10.44 2.34
N THR A 74 -3.91 10.20 3.28
CA THR A 74 -2.89 11.20 3.65
C THR A 74 -1.87 11.27 2.51
N PRO A 75 -1.74 12.39 1.74
CA PRO A 75 -0.64 12.54 0.81
C PRO A 75 0.56 13.02 1.64
N GLY A 76 1.34 12.07 2.14
CA GLY A 76 2.45 12.33 3.07
C GLY A 76 3.18 11.04 3.39
N GLY A 77 4.30 10.84 2.68
CA GLY A 77 4.98 9.56 2.50
C GLY A 77 4.48 8.95 1.19
N ALA A 78 5.30 8.70 0.19
CA ALA A 78 6.02 7.42 0.20
C ALA A 78 5.80 6.66 1.52
N ALA A 79 4.57 6.19 1.77
CA ALA A 79 4.41 5.01 2.57
C ALA A 79 5.21 3.99 1.79
N GLU A 80 6.43 3.75 2.25
CA GLU A 80 7.23 2.63 1.80
C GLU A 80 6.25 1.46 1.74
N PRO A 81 6.13 0.80 0.57
CA PRO A 81 5.12 -0.24 0.39
C PRO A 81 5.17 -1.14 1.62
N PRO A 82 4.01 -1.51 2.21
CA PRO A 82 3.98 -2.16 3.50
C PRO A 82 5.02 -3.28 3.51
N PRO A 83 5.90 -3.30 4.53
CA PRO A 83 7.10 -4.13 4.53
C PRO A 83 6.72 -5.56 4.17
N LYS A 84 7.34 -6.06 3.09
CA LYS A 84 7.03 -7.38 2.57
C LYS A 84 7.54 -8.41 3.55
N LEU A 85 6.63 -9.23 4.06
CA LEU A 85 7.00 -10.41 4.84
C LEU A 85 7.48 -11.50 3.88
N VAL A 86 8.79 -11.60 3.71
CA VAL A 86 9.43 -12.57 2.84
C VAL A 86 10.12 -13.61 3.70
N LEU A 87 9.55 -14.83 3.74
CA LEU A 87 10.12 -15.96 4.45
C LEU A 87 11.28 -16.53 3.64
N ASP A 88 12.45 -16.70 4.25
CA ASP A 88 13.53 -17.53 3.70
C ASP A 88 13.22 -19.01 3.95
N LEU A 89 12.91 -19.74 2.89
CA LEU A 89 12.52 -21.15 2.96
C LEU A 89 13.72 -22.07 3.16
N GLU A 90 14.92 -21.67 2.70
CA GLU A 90 16.15 -22.41 2.94
C GLU A 90 16.50 -22.35 4.43
N ARG A 91 16.39 -21.16 5.05
CA ARG A 91 16.56 -21.01 6.50
C ARG A 91 15.47 -21.73 7.27
N LEU A 92 14.21 -21.61 6.87
CA LEU A 92 13.10 -22.31 7.51
C LEU A 92 13.28 -23.84 7.53
N ALA A 93 13.89 -24.42 6.50
CA ALA A 93 14.18 -25.86 6.45
C ALA A 93 15.24 -26.30 7.47
N THR A 94 16.09 -25.38 7.93
CA THR A 94 17.13 -25.65 8.95
C THR A 94 16.63 -25.51 10.40
N VAL A 95 15.46 -24.89 10.60
CA VAL A 95 14.88 -24.72 11.93
C VAL A 95 14.26 -26.05 12.41
N PRO A 96 14.48 -26.48 13.66
CA PRO A 96 13.89 -27.73 14.17
C PRO A 96 12.38 -27.79 13.97
N ALA A 97 11.88 -28.92 13.47
CA ALA A 97 10.47 -29.12 13.15
C ALA A 97 9.54 -28.96 14.36
N GLU A 98 10.05 -29.20 15.57
CA GLU A 98 9.36 -28.96 16.84
C GLU A 98 8.96 -27.49 17.02
N LYS A 99 9.77 -26.58 16.47
CA LYS A 99 9.55 -25.13 16.50
C LYS A 99 8.89 -24.64 15.22
N ALA A 100 9.38 -25.04 14.06
CA ALA A 100 8.95 -24.49 12.77
C ALA A 100 7.86 -25.30 12.06
N GLY A 101 7.42 -26.44 12.61
CA GLY A 101 6.52 -27.37 11.94
C GLY A 101 5.21 -26.74 11.43
N PRO A 102 4.49 -25.94 12.23
CA PRO A 102 3.31 -25.23 11.75
C PRO A 102 3.61 -24.27 10.59
N LEU A 103 4.68 -23.47 10.69
CA LEU A 103 5.10 -22.54 9.64
C LEU A 103 5.51 -23.27 8.35
N GLN A 104 6.25 -24.38 8.45
CA GLN A 104 6.65 -25.21 7.32
C GLN A 104 5.44 -25.76 6.56
N ARG A 105 4.43 -26.29 7.28
CA ARG A 105 3.19 -26.79 6.65
C ARG A 105 2.38 -25.67 6.00
N TYR A 106 2.32 -24.52 6.65
CA TYR A 106 1.62 -23.35 6.13
C TYR A 106 2.27 -22.85 4.84
N ALA A 107 3.61 -22.70 4.83
CA ALA A 107 4.38 -22.32 3.65
C ALA A 107 4.19 -23.31 2.49
N ALA A 108 4.27 -24.63 2.76
CA ALA A 108 4.02 -25.66 1.76
C ALA A 108 2.61 -25.60 1.15
N THR A 109 1.60 -25.27 1.96
CA THR A 109 0.22 -25.10 1.48
C THR A 109 0.12 -23.92 0.51
N ILE A 110 0.76 -22.79 0.83
CA ILE A 110 0.78 -21.61 -0.04
C ILE A 110 1.55 -21.92 -1.34
N GLN A 111 2.72 -22.57 -1.25
CA GLN A 111 3.50 -22.97 -2.42
C GLN A 111 2.70 -23.86 -3.36
N SER A 112 2.00 -24.86 -2.82
CA SER A 112 1.15 -25.76 -3.62
C SER A 112 0.01 -25.03 -4.33
N GLN A 113 -0.67 -24.12 -3.63
CA GLN A 113 -1.74 -23.31 -4.22
C GLN A 113 -1.25 -22.38 -5.34
N ARG A 114 -0.02 -21.88 -5.22
CA ARG A 114 0.60 -21.00 -6.23
C ARG A 114 1.29 -21.77 -7.36
N GLY A 115 1.45 -23.08 -7.23
CA GLY A 115 2.28 -23.88 -8.13
C GLY A 115 3.78 -23.55 -8.04
N ASP A 116 4.22 -22.96 -6.93
CA ASP A 116 5.58 -22.45 -6.72
C ASP A 116 6.39 -23.36 -5.81
N TYR A 117 6.86 -24.48 -6.37
CA TYR A 117 7.59 -25.53 -5.64
C TYR A 117 9.11 -25.30 -5.57
N ASN A 118 9.65 -24.36 -6.37
CA ASN A 118 11.09 -24.09 -6.47
C ASN A 118 11.50 -22.78 -5.80
N GLY A 119 10.57 -22.07 -5.15
CA GLY A 119 10.88 -20.85 -4.40
C GLY A 119 11.87 -21.11 -3.27
N LYS A 120 12.96 -20.35 -3.25
CA LYS A 120 13.86 -20.23 -2.07
C LYS A 120 13.30 -19.29 -1.01
N VAL A 121 12.37 -18.42 -1.43
CA VAL A 121 11.72 -17.44 -0.58
C VAL A 121 10.22 -17.46 -0.84
N LEU A 122 9.43 -17.10 0.17
CA LEU A 122 7.98 -17.02 0.07
C LEU A 122 7.48 -15.68 0.62
N SER A 123 6.87 -14.87 -0.24
CA SER A 123 6.17 -13.67 0.20
C SER A 123 4.78 -14.02 0.75
N ILE A 124 4.53 -13.62 1.99
CA ILE A 124 3.24 -13.76 2.68
C ILE A 124 2.62 -12.39 3.00
N ARG A 125 1.32 -12.37 3.26
CA ARG A 125 0.58 -11.17 3.67
C ARG A 125 0.66 -10.97 5.18
N GLN A 126 0.33 -9.77 5.66
CA GLN A 126 0.22 -9.50 7.10
C GLN A 126 -0.87 -10.36 7.77
N ASP A 127 -1.99 -10.61 7.09
CA ASP A 127 -3.05 -11.51 7.57
C ASP A 127 -2.57 -12.95 7.79
N ASP A 128 -1.63 -13.41 6.97
CA ASP A 128 -1.02 -14.73 7.11
C ASP A 128 -0.18 -14.79 8.40
N LEU A 129 0.56 -13.72 8.70
CA LEU A 129 1.30 -13.57 9.96
C LEU A 129 0.37 -13.58 11.18
N ARG A 130 -0.77 -12.88 11.12
CA ARG A 130 -1.79 -12.94 12.17
C ARG A 130 -2.34 -14.35 12.36
N THR A 131 -2.60 -15.06 11.27
CA THR A 131 -3.07 -16.46 11.31
C THR A 131 -2.03 -17.36 11.96
N LEU A 132 -0.75 -17.20 11.58
CA LEU A 132 0.36 -17.94 12.19
C LEU A 132 0.51 -17.61 13.68
N ALA A 133 0.35 -16.35 14.08
CA ALA A 133 0.42 -15.94 15.48
C ALA A 133 -0.60 -16.69 16.34
N VAL A 134 -1.83 -16.86 15.83
CA VAL A 134 -2.86 -17.70 16.48
C VAL A 134 -2.44 -19.16 16.57
N ILE A 135 -1.86 -19.73 15.51
CA ILE A 135 -1.39 -21.13 15.49
C ILE A 135 -0.25 -21.36 16.50
N TYR A 136 0.61 -20.36 16.68
CA TYR A 136 1.73 -20.38 17.61
C TYR A 136 1.35 -19.99 19.05
N ASP A 137 0.10 -19.58 19.29
CA ASP A 137 -0.40 -19.05 20.56
C ASP A 137 0.45 -17.85 21.06
N GLN A 138 0.74 -16.93 20.13
CA GLN A 138 1.58 -15.74 20.35
C GLN A 138 0.93 -14.50 19.78
N SER A 139 1.39 -13.31 20.19
CA SER A 139 1.06 -12.07 19.49
C SER A 139 1.85 -11.96 18.17
N PRO A 140 1.33 -11.22 17.16
CA PRO A 140 2.06 -10.97 15.91
C PRO A 140 3.46 -10.38 16.14
N SER A 141 3.62 -9.46 17.09
CA SER A 141 4.91 -8.88 17.46
C SER A 141 5.90 -9.94 17.96
N VAL A 142 5.48 -10.80 18.89
CA VAL A 142 6.33 -11.85 19.47
C VAL A 142 6.72 -12.89 18.41
N LEU A 143 5.76 -13.33 17.60
CA LEU A 143 6.06 -14.26 16.51
C LEU A 143 7.03 -13.65 15.50
N THR A 144 6.87 -12.37 15.17
CA THR A 144 7.80 -11.66 14.25
C THR A 144 9.23 -11.68 14.76
N GLU A 145 9.46 -11.34 16.04
CA GLU A 145 10.78 -11.41 16.65
C GLU A 145 11.36 -12.82 16.62
N GLN A 146 10.52 -13.83 16.88
CA GLN A 146 10.92 -15.23 16.83
C GLN A 146 11.37 -15.65 15.42
N LEU A 147 10.61 -15.29 14.39
CA LEU A 147 10.97 -15.57 12.99
C LEU A 147 12.24 -14.84 12.55
N ILE A 148 12.47 -13.61 13.05
CA ILE A 148 13.72 -12.87 12.85
C ILE A 148 14.88 -13.60 13.56
N SER A 149 14.69 -14.08 14.79
CA SER A 149 15.72 -14.81 15.54
C SER A 149 16.16 -16.10 14.85
N TRP A 150 15.27 -16.72 14.07
CA TRP A 150 15.57 -17.90 13.25
C TRP A 150 16.22 -17.55 11.91
N GLY A 151 16.32 -16.26 11.57
CA GLY A 151 16.76 -15.79 10.26
C GLY A 151 15.78 -16.11 9.13
N VAL A 152 14.53 -16.43 9.46
CA VAL A 152 13.47 -16.71 8.47
C VAL A 152 12.84 -15.41 7.96
N LEU A 153 12.80 -14.37 8.79
CA LEU A 153 12.44 -13.01 8.40
C LEU A 153 13.63 -12.06 8.59
N ASP A 154 13.68 -11.02 7.76
CA ASP A 154 14.58 -9.89 7.96
C ASP A 154 14.10 -8.99 9.11
N ALA A 155 15.04 -8.28 9.75
CA ALA A 155 14.77 -7.29 10.79
C ALA A 155 13.76 -6.20 10.38
N ASP A 156 13.69 -5.89 9.08
CA ASP A 156 12.76 -4.93 8.51
C ASP A 156 11.29 -5.32 8.69
N ALA A 157 11.01 -6.62 8.89
CA ALA A 157 9.66 -7.14 9.10
C ALA A 157 8.98 -6.57 10.36
N ARG A 158 9.73 -6.02 11.33
CA ARG A 158 9.16 -5.34 12.51
C ARG A 158 8.22 -4.20 12.15
N ARG A 159 8.50 -3.51 11.04
CA ARG A 159 7.65 -2.41 10.56
C ARG A 159 6.25 -2.90 10.15
N ALA A 160 6.08 -4.20 9.87
CA ALA A 160 4.80 -4.78 9.50
C ALA A 160 3.83 -4.90 10.69
N VAL A 161 4.36 -4.96 11.92
CA VAL A 161 3.59 -5.16 13.16
C VAL A 161 3.58 -3.93 14.06
N ALA A 162 4.42 -2.93 13.79
CA ALA A 162 4.56 -1.70 14.58
C ALA A 162 3.31 -0.81 14.65
N HIS A 163 2.30 -1.04 13.81
CA HIS A 163 1.05 -0.28 13.79
C HIS A 163 -0.05 -0.82 14.71
N GLU A 164 0.15 -1.98 15.36
CA GLU A 164 -0.90 -2.66 16.13
C GLU A 164 -0.87 -2.37 17.65
N GLU A 165 0.15 -1.67 18.17
CA GLU A 165 0.30 -1.36 19.61
C GLU A 165 -0.11 0.07 20.01
N GLY A 166 -0.85 0.78 19.14
CA GLY A 166 -1.31 2.17 19.34
C GLY A 166 -2.80 2.31 19.61
#